data_AF-A0A9P0G1B5-F1
#
_entry.id   AF-A0A9P0G1B5-F1
#
_cell.length_a   1.000
_cell.length_b   1.000
_cell.length_c   1.000
_cell.angle_alpha   90.00
_cell.angle_beta   90.00
_cell.angle_gamma   90.00
#
_symmetry.space_group_name_H-M   'P 1'
#
loop_
_entity.id
_entity.type
_entity.pdbx_description
1 polymer ?
#
loop_
_entity_poly.entity_id
_entity_poly.type
_entity_poly.pdbx_seq_one_letter_code
_entity_poly.pdbx_strand_id
1 'polypeptide(L)'
;MRTITFADKNGTSKSARKRRALILDQSEWQQLEKPIADGEERRRRIQREEENKRVQAEERKKMLANYKLLISGLGRIRDEKQKQLLEKQEKEKEERYKRIREEEELLKKIAVEKARQLAKLEKDEMKTLTSALRFAEVLRERQAQMEFDRTVKAREEKKKKEEAEKRRKEAEDYKLELAKKKIEMKEKAERENEAIKQRFKEYQQMRKEEDERRLAEELDEIHLIQTELKQKQEEENARAAERKKALIACCDENRKMMENRINMTEEDENAKEAAVLEQARTKQERAREWRQLEIKKVQDKVAIAERMYEMAATAQTSRDEFNEEEEERIRTAKLIKELQKEEERRGHRKKLADEKKQMFADYLKETEWKREMERARLKEEMMERRLKEISNARIDNETRKDTFEKAKLCRENWDEQCVENMNLRMMEKKLDKRAVDRSVHMWKMSDEEYFKYAREVVEDSQKWNRPLLPILKSIEDYKRRLQLTPLKPQHRLWKSNVPIESVTLHKVGAPTSDRIQSTSSGTQVFSASEQDGTALSRFQVSSCEKAPSKV
;
A
#
# COMPACT_ATOMS: atom_id res chain seq x y z
N MET A 1 -61.20 94.51 43.50
CA MET A 1 -60.35 95.72 43.36
C MET A 1 -59.03 95.50 44.10
N ARG A 2 -57.93 96.13 43.69
CA ARG A 2 -56.66 96.23 44.45
C ARG A 2 -55.96 97.55 44.11
N THR A 3 -55.37 98.23 45.10
CA THR A 3 -54.74 99.56 44.91
C THR A 3 -53.41 99.72 45.66
N ILE A 4 -52.71 98.59 45.88
CA ILE A 4 -51.38 98.47 46.51
C ILE A 4 -50.39 98.17 45.38
N THR A 5 -49.66 99.15 44.84
CA THR A 5 -48.30 99.55 45.27
C THR A 5 -47.39 98.39 45.69
N PHE A 6 -46.66 97.83 44.74
CA PHE A 6 -45.30 97.36 45.00
C PHE A 6 -44.32 98.52 44.82
N ALA A 7 -43.26 98.56 45.64
CA ALA A 7 -42.30 99.66 45.65
C ALA A 7 -40.86 99.16 45.86
N ASP A 8 -40.14 99.11 44.73
CA ASP A 8 -38.75 99.60 44.55
C ASP A 8 -37.56 98.95 45.28
N LYS A 9 -36.36 99.28 44.73
CA LYS A 9 -34.97 98.84 45.03
C LYS A 9 -34.62 97.57 44.25
N ASN A 10 -34.13 97.62 43.01
CA ASN A 10 -33.44 98.70 42.26
C ASN A 10 -34.35 99.87 41.80
N GLY A 11 -33.82 100.95 41.21
CA GLY A 11 -32.41 101.35 41.10
C GLY A 11 -31.82 101.87 42.41
N THR A 12 -30.88 102.80 42.32
CA THR A 12 -30.66 103.83 43.34
C THR A 12 -31.91 104.75 43.41
N SER A 13 -32.56 104.92 44.56
CA SER A 13 -33.56 103.92 44.96
C SER A 13 -34.85 104.55 45.53
N LYS A 14 -36.01 103.94 45.24
CA LYS A 14 -37.38 104.26 45.72
C LYS A 14 -38.04 105.58 45.26
N SER A 15 -39.14 105.48 44.50
CA SER A 15 -40.28 106.43 44.51
C SER A 15 -41.48 105.93 43.67
N ALA A 16 -42.19 104.91 44.15
CA ALA A 16 -43.43 104.42 43.54
C ALA A 16 -44.53 105.51 43.37
N ARG A 17 -44.67 106.04 42.15
CA ARG A 17 -45.76 106.96 41.74
C ARG A 17 -47.06 106.20 41.44
N LYS A 18 -48.21 106.85 41.64
CA LYS A 18 -49.54 106.44 41.13
C LYS A 18 -50.04 107.51 40.13
N ARG A 19 -50.55 107.12 38.95
CA ARG A 19 -51.12 108.01 37.90
C ARG A 19 -52.33 107.37 37.19
N ARG A 20 -53.07 108.14 36.39
CA ARG A 20 -54.36 107.80 35.70
C ARG A 20 -54.34 108.26 34.21
N ALA A 21 -55.36 107.93 33.43
CA ALA A 21 -55.48 108.17 31.96
C ALA A 21 -56.53 109.24 31.56
N LEU A 22 -56.67 109.53 30.24
CA LEU A 22 -57.46 110.64 29.64
C LEU A 22 -58.17 110.22 28.32
N ILE A 23 -59.19 110.97 27.86
CA ILE A 23 -60.09 110.67 26.70
C ILE A 23 -60.45 111.98 25.94
N LEU A 24 -60.84 111.93 24.66
CA LEU A 24 -61.17 113.08 23.76
C LEU A 24 -62.40 112.82 22.83
N ASP A 25 -62.84 113.86 22.10
CA ASP A 25 -64.08 113.93 21.28
C ASP A 25 -63.80 114.16 19.76
N GLN A 26 -64.85 114.24 18.92
CA GLN A 26 -64.84 113.59 17.60
C GLN A 26 -64.99 114.46 16.33
N SER A 27 -65.46 115.71 16.40
CA SER A 27 -65.75 116.52 15.19
C SER A 27 -64.51 117.12 14.51
N GLU A 28 -63.41 117.31 15.23
CA GLU A 28 -62.28 118.14 14.78
C GLU A 28 -61.36 117.47 13.76
N TRP A 29 -61.41 116.14 13.61
CA TRP A 29 -60.33 115.39 12.92
C TRP A 29 -60.59 115.00 11.45
N GLN A 30 -61.71 115.43 10.83
CA GLN A 30 -62.03 115.09 9.44
C GLN A 30 -61.50 116.09 8.38
N GLN A 31 -61.10 117.31 8.75
CA GLN A 31 -60.71 118.33 7.74
C GLN A 31 -59.31 118.13 7.13
N LEU A 32 -58.44 117.33 7.76
CA LEU A 32 -57.02 117.20 7.37
C LEU A 32 -56.77 116.18 6.22
N GLU A 33 -57.82 115.65 5.60
CA GLU A 33 -57.78 114.37 4.88
C GLU A 33 -57.58 114.45 3.34
N LYS A 34 -57.75 115.63 2.70
CA LYS A 34 -57.93 115.70 1.22
C LYS A 34 -56.68 115.90 0.33
N PRO A 35 -55.75 116.85 0.58
CA PRO A 35 -54.53 117.02 -0.24
C PRO A 35 -53.60 115.80 -0.22
N ILE A 36 -53.87 114.89 0.72
CA ILE A 36 -53.29 113.57 0.85
C ILE A 36 -53.58 112.71 -0.41
N ALA A 37 -54.78 112.78 -1.00
CA ALA A 37 -55.29 111.81 -1.98
C ALA A 37 -54.49 111.69 -3.30
N ASP A 38 -54.34 112.76 -4.10
CA ASP A 38 -53.67 112.68 -5.42
C ASP A 38 -52.16 112.43 -5.29
N GLY A 39 -51.53 113.06 -4.30
CA GLY A 39 -50.12 112.85 -3.95
C GLY A 39 -49.88 111.44 -3.38
N GLU A 40 -50.90 110.85 -2.74
CA GLU A 40 -50.91 109.42 -2.47
C GLU A 40 -51.11 108.60 -3.73
N GLU A 41 -51.96 108.94 -4.70
CA GLU A 41 -52.10 108.08 -5.88
C GLU A 41 -50.79 107.95 -6.68
N ARG A 42 -50.04 109.05 -6.86
CA ARG A 42 -48.70 108.99 -7.47
C ARG A 42 -47.72 108.15 -6.64
N ARG A 43 -47.77 108.25 -5.30
CA ARG A 43 -46.97 107.41 -4.40
C ARG A 43 -47.39 105.94 -4.43
N ARG A 44 -48.69 105.63 -4.40
CA ARG A 44 -49.31 104.31 -4.57
C ARG A 44 -48.99 103.72 -5.94
N ARG A 45 -48.75 104.52 -6.99
CA ARG A 45 -48.33 104.04 -8.32
C ARG A 45 -46.84 103.68 -8.34
N ILE A 46 -45.97 104.52 -7.77
CA ILE A 46 -44.53 104.20 -7.60
C ILE A 46 -44.35 103.00 -6.66
N GLN A 47 -45.10 102.95 -5.55
CA GLN A 47 -45.14 101.82 -4.63
C GLN A 47 -45.63 100.55 -5.33
N ARG A 48 -46.73 100.57 -6.11
CA ARG A 48 -47.16 99.41 -6.92
C ARG A 48 -46.11 98.98 -7.94
N GLU A 49 -45.36 99.90 -8.54
CA GLU A 49 -44.25 99.56 -9.43
C GLU A 49 -43.04 98.96 -8.68
N GLU A 50 -42.65 99.51 -7.53
CA GLU A 50 -41.61 98.95 -6.67
C GLU A 50 -42.01 97.59 -6.11
N GLU A 51 -43.27 97.43 -5.69
CA GLU A 51 -43.86 96.20 -5.17
C GLU A 51 -43.90 95.15 -6.27
N ASN A 52 -44.37 95.47 -7.49
CA ASN A 52 -44.27 94.57 -8.64
C ASN A 52 -42.81 94.22 -8.97
N LYS A 53 -41.87 95.18 -8.90
CA LYS A 53 -40.42 94.92 -9.09
C LYS A 53 -39.86 94.01 -7.98
N ARG A 54 -40.30 94.16 -6.72
CA ARG A 54 -39.94 93.31 -5.57
C ARG A 54 -40.54 91.91 -5.72
N VAL A 55 -41.83 91.78 -6.04
CA VAL A 55 -42.51 90.50 -6.32
C VAL A 55 -41.81 89.78 -7.46
N GLN A 56 -41.58 90.41 -8.62
CA GLN A 56 -40.86 89.78 -9.72
C GLN A 56 -39.39 89.47 -9.38
N ALA A 57 -38.75 90.20 -8.47
CA ALA A 57 -37.40 89.87 -7.99
C ALA A 57 -37.42 88.68 -7.02
N GLU A 58 -38.46 88.56 -6.19
CA GLU A 58 -38.69 87.39 -5.35
C GLU A 58 -39.09 86.16 -6.15
N GLU A 59 -39.94 86.29 -7.17
CA GLU A 59 -40.27 85.21 -8.10
C GLU A 59 -39.03 84.73 -8.85
N ARG A 60 -38.20 85.65 -9.36
CA ARG A 60 -36.90 85.29 -9.95
C ARG A 60 -35.96 84.63 -8.93
N LYS A 61 -35.92 85.07 -7.66
CA LYS A 61 -35.19 84.39 -6.58
C LYS A 61 -35.75 82.99 -6.28
N LYS A 62 -37.08 82.83 -6.22
CA LYS A 62 -37.78 81.55 -5.98
C LYS A 62 -37.54 80.58 -7.14
N MET A 63 -37.60 81.04 -8.39
CA MET A 63 -37.27 80.25 -9.59
C MET A 63 -35.79 79.85 -9.62
N LEU A 64 -34.86 80.76 -9.31
CA LEU A 64 -33.43 80.44 -9.21
C LEU A 64 -33.11 79.50 -8.04
N ALA A 65 -33.83 79.61 -6.91
CA ALA A 65 -33.72 78.68 -5.80
C ALA A 65 -34.23 77.28 -6.20
N ASN A 66 -35.41 77.19 -6.84
CA ASN A 66 -35.98 75.96 -7.37
C ASN A 66 -35.06 75.32 -8.43
N TYR A 67 -34.42 76.11 -9.29
CA TYR A 67 -33.47 75.61 -10.28
C TYR A 67 -32.16 75.11 -9.64
N LYS A 68 -31.67 75.79 -8.59
CA LYS A 68 -30.54 75.29 -7.77
C LYS A 68 -30.89 74.02 -6.99
N LEU A 69 -32.12 73.91 -6.49
CA LEU A 69 -32.65 72.70 -5.86
C LEU A 69 -32.78 71.55 -6.88
N LEU A 70 -33.21 71.84 -8.11
CA LEU A 70 -33.26 70.86 -9.19
C LEU A 70 -31.86 70.38 -9.59
N ILE A 71 -30.89 71.29 -9.79
CA ILE A 71 -29.50 70.94 -10.12
C ILE A 71 -28.85 70.13 -8.99
N SER A 72 -29.01 70.54 -7.72
CA SER A 72 -28.46 69.80 -6.59
C SER A 72 -29.18 68.47 -6.34
N GLY A 73 -30.48 68.36 -6.65
CA GLY A 73 -31.21 67.10 -6.70
C GLY A 73 -30.70 66.16 -7.79
N LEU A 74 -30.47 66.66 -9.01
CA LEU A 74 -29.85 65.90 -10.11
C LEU A 74 -28.38 65.53 -9.84
N GLY A 75 -27.68 66.31 -9.01
CA GLY A 75 -26.40 65.94 -8.41
C GLY A 75 -26.54 64.74 -7.48
N ARG A 76 -27.33 64.89 -6.41
CA ARG A 76 -27.60 63.82 -5.43
C ARG A 76 -28.05 62.52 -6.08
N ILE A 77 -29.00 62.55 -7.03
CA ILE A 77 -29.47 61.37 -7.77
C ILE A 77 -28.34 60.69 -8.58
N ARG A 78 -27.35 61.46 -9.07
CA ARG A 78 -26.17 60.92 -9.76
C ARG A 78 -25.18 60.31 -8.77
N ASP A 79 -24.92 60.99 -7.66
CA ASP A 79 -23.99 60.56 -6.63
C ASP A 79 -24.52 59.30 -5.91
N GLU A 80 -25.82 59.25 -5.64
CA GLU A 80 -26.56 58.08 -5.14
C GLU A 80 -26.49 56.91 -6.13
N LYS A 81 -26.68 57.15 -7.43
CA LYS A 81 -26.52 56.10 -8.47
C LYS A 81 -25.08 55.60 -8.57
N GLN A 82 -24.08 56.47 -8.45
CA GLN A 82 -22.67 56.07 -8.41
C GLN A 82 -22.37 55.27 -7.14
N LYS A 83 -22.86 55.69 -5.98
CA LYS A 83 -22.73 54.95 -4.71
C LYS A 83 -23.40 53.58 -4.78
N GLN A 84 -24.61 53.47 -5.34
CA GLN A 84 -25.30 52.20 -5.57
C GLN A 84 -24.54 51.30 -6.58
N LEU A 85 -23.87 51.87 -7.58
CA LEU A 85 -23.04 51.11 -8.51
C LEU A 85 -21.77 50.58 -7.83
N LEU A 86 -21.10 51.41 -7.03
CA LEU A 86 -19.93 51.02 -6.24
C LEU A 86 -20.29 49.93 -5.22
N GLU A 87 -21.36 50.13 -4.43
CA GLU A 87 -21.84 49.11 -3.48
C GLU A 87 -22.19 47.78 -4.16
N LYS A 88 -22.72 47.80 -5.39
CA LYS A 88 -22.95 46.58 -6.18
C LYS A 88 -21.63 45.93 -6.60
N GLN A 89 -20.69 46.70 -7.13
CA GLN A 89 -19.36 46.18 -7.49
C GLN A 89 -18.57 45.64 -6.28
N GLU A 90 -18.73 46.24 -5.10
CA GLU A 90 -18.14 45.76 -3.85
C GLU A 90 -18.79 44.45 -3.39
N LYS A 91 -20.13 44.36 -3.41
CA LYS A 91 -20.87 43.12 -3.12
C LYS A 91 -20.51 42.00 -4.11
N GLU A 92 -20.42 42.29 -5.41
CA GLU A 92 -19.98 41.33 -6.43
C GLU A 92 -18.53 40.88 -6.22
N LYS A 93 -17.62 41.78 -5.82
CA LYS A 93 -16.23 41.42 -5.45
C LYS A 93 -16.21 40.54 -4.21
N GLU A 94 -16.94 40.90 -3.16
CA GLU A 94 -17.06 40.11 -1.93
C GLU A 94 -17.62 38.71 -2.21
N GLU A 95 -18.68 38.59 -3.00
CA GLU A 95 -19.24 37.29 -3.39
C GLU A 95 -18.24 36.45 -4.18
N ARG A 96 -17.53 37.04 -5.14
CA ARG A 96 -16.45 36.33 -5.86
C ARG A 96 -15.35 35.87 -4.90
N TYR A 97 -14.91 36.71 -3.97
CA TYR A 97 -13.91 36.32 -2.96
C TYR A 97 -14.42 35.25 -1.98
N LYS A 98 -15.70 35.25 -1.61
CA LYS A 98 -16.32 34.20 -0.78
C LYS A 98 -16.34 32.86 -1.53
N ARG A 99 -16.84 32.84 -2.77
CA ARG A 99 -16.84 31.65 -3.65
C ARG A 99 -15.43 31.10 -3.89
N ILE A 100 -14.45 31.95 -4.19
CA ILE A 100 -13.04 31.52 -4.37
C ILE A 100 -12.47 30.91 -3.08
N ARG A 101 -12.78 31.47 -1.90
CA ARG A 101 -12.37 30.87 -0.61
C ARG A 101 -13.06 29.53 -0.33
N GLU A 102 -14.34 29.41 -0.66
CA GLU A 102 -15.11 28.17 -0.53
C GLU A 102 -14.57 27.08 -1.47
N GLU A 103 -14.26 27.42 -2.73
CA GLU A 103 -13.59 26.55 -3.70
C GLU A 103 -12.18 26.15 -3.24
N GLU A 104 -11.36 27.11 -2.78
CA GLU A 104 -10.05 26.83 -2.18
C GLU A 104 -10.15 25.90 -0.96
N GLU A 105 -11.14 26.11 -0.09
CA GLU A 105 -11.37 25.26 1.08
C GLU A 105 -11.79 23.85 0.68
N LEU A 106 -12.66 23.70 -0.32
CA LEU A 106 -13.05 22.39 -0.86
C LEU A 106 -11.84 21.68 -1.49
N LEU A 107 -11.02 22.39 -2.27
CA LEU A 107 -9.77 21.86 -2.84
C LEU A 107 -8.77 21.44 -1.74
N LYS A 108 -8.63 22.24 -0.67
CA LYS A 108 -7.80 21.91 0.51
C LYS A 108 -8.35 20.69 1.25
N LYS A 109 -9.66 20.58 1.45
CA LYS A 109 -10.32 19.40 2.06
C LYS A 109 -10.05 18.14 1.22
N ILE A 110 -10.28 18.20 -0.10
CA ILE A 110 -10.00 17.10 -1.05
C ILE A 110 -8.52 16.71 -1.06
N ALA A 111 -7.59 17.69 -1.01
CA ALA A 111 -6.15 17.42 -0.97
C ALA A 111 -5.74 16.72 0.35
N VAL A 112 -6.26 17.18 1.49
CA VAL A 112 -6.03 16.57 2.81
C VAL A 112 -6.64 15.16 2.88
N GLU A 113 -7.82 14.93 2.29
CA GLU A 113 -8.44 13.60 2.23
C GLU A 113 -7.64 12.63 1.35
N LYS A 114 -7.18 13.06 0.17
CA LYS A 114 -6.28 12.27 -0.69
C LYS A 114 -4.96 11.95 0.01
N ALA A 115 -4.34 12.92 0.69
CA ALA A 115 -3.12 12.71 1.47
C ALA A 115 -3.35 11.71 2.62
N ARG A 116 -4.49 11.80 3.32
CA ARG A 116 -4.90 10.81 4.35
C ARG A 116 -5.13 9.42 3.77
N GLN A 117 -5.73 9.30 2.58
CA GLN A 117 -5.93 8.01 1.90
C GLN A 117 -4.58 7.38 1.51
N LEU A 118 -3.66 8.16 0.93
CA LEU A 118 -2.32 7.69 0.59
C LEU A 118 -1.55 7.24 1.83
N ALA A 119 -1.50 8.06 2.89
CA ALA A 119 -0.83 7.71 4.14
C ALA A 119 -1.43 6.47 4.84
N LYS A 120 -2.73 6.20 4.65
CA LYS A 120 -3.37 4.95 5.09
C LYS A 120 -2.92 3.75 4.28
N LEU A 121 -2.95 3.84 2.95
CA LEU A 121 -2.48 2.77 2.05
C LEU A 121 -0.97 2.49 2.19
N GLU A 122 -0.21 3.48 2.66
CA GLU A 122 1.21 3.37 2.96
C GLU A 122 1.51 2.66 4.31
N LYS A 123 0.53 2.43 5.19
CA LYS A 123 0.72 1.54 6.35
C LYS A 123 1.07 0.12 5.86
N ASP A 124 2.11 -0.51 6.41
CA ASP A 124 2.57 -1.82 5.92
C ASP A 124 1.51 -2.92 6.01
N GLU A 125 0.62 -2.84 7.01
CA GLU A 125 -0.57 -3.67 7.16
C GLU A 125 -1.43 -3.61 5.89
N MET A 126 -1.74 -2.39 5.44
CA MET A 126 -2.54 -2.08 4.26
C MET A 126 -1.78 -2.43 2.96
N LYS A 127 -0.45 -2.24 2.92
CA LYS A 127 0.41 -2.74 1.83
C LYS A 127 0.31 -4.27 1.70
N THR A 128 0.35 -5.05 2.79
CA THR A 128 0.25 -6.52 2.72
C THR A 128 -1.11 -7.00 2.20
N LEU A 129 -2.21 -6.36 2.63
CA LEU A 129 -3.56 -6.62 2.12
C LEU A 129 -3.70 -6.23 0.62
N THR A 130 -3.12 -5.09 0.23
CA THR A 130 -3.08 -4.64 -1.18
C THR A 130 -2.26 -5.59 -2.06
N SER A 131 -1.18 -6.15 -1.53
CA SER A 131 -0.39 -7.18 -2.22
C SER A 131 -1.20 -8.48 -2.42
N ALA A 132 -1.94 -8.92 -1.41
CA ALA A 132 -2.85 -10.06 -1.52
C ALA A 132 -3.99 -9.82 -2.53
N LEU A 133 -4.50 -8.60 -2.64
CA LEU A 133 -5.48 -8.20 -3.66
C LEU A 133 -4.90 -8.29 -5.08
N ARG A 134 -3.68 -7.76 -5.30
CA ARG A 134 -2.98 -7.87 -6.60
C ARG A 134 -2.71 -9.34 -6.97
N PHE A 135 -2.33 -10.17 -6.01
CA PHE A 135 -2.16 -11.60 -6.25
C PHE A 135 -3.49 -12.30 -6.61
N ALA A 136 -4.61 -11.89 -6.02
CA ALA A 136 -5.94 -12.36 -6.43
C ALA A 136 -6.33 -11.92 -7.85
N GLU A 137 -5.95 -10.70 -8.29
CA GLU A 137 -6.11 -10.25 -9.69
C GLU A 137 -5.32 -11.15 -10.65
N VAL A 138 -4.03 -11.40 -10.37
CA VAL A 138 -3.16 -12.27 -11.17
C VAL A 138 -3.72 -13.71 -11.26
N LEU A 139 -4.26 -14.26 -10.16
CA LEU A 139 -4.89 -15.58 -10.18
C LEU A 139 -6.16 -15.62 -11.06
N ARG A 140 -7.00 -14.58 -11.02
CA ARG A 140 -8.18 -14.45 -11.89
C ARG A 140 -7.79 -14.33 -13.36
N GLU A 141 -6.78 -13.53 -13.67
CA GLU A 141 -6.25 -13.41 -15.04
C GLU A 141 -5.62 -14.73 -15.51
N ARG A 142 -4.95 -15.47 -14.63
CA ARG A 142 -4.43 -16.80 -14.96
C ARG A 142 -5.54 -17.83 -15.21
N GLN A 143 -6.68 -17.72 -14.54
CA GLN A 143 -7.88 -18.52 -14.85
C GLN A 143 -8.41 -18.20 -16.26
N ALA A 144 -8.58 -16.92 -16.59
CA ALA A 144 -9.01 -16.50 -17.94
C ALA A 144 -8.03 -16.94 -19.05
N GLN A 145 -6.71 -16.92 -18.78
CA GLN A 145 -5.70 -17.48 -19.69
C GLN A 145 -5.88 -19.00 -19.89
N MET A 146 -6.10 -19.77 -18.81
CA MET A 146 -6.33 -21.21 -18.92
C MET A 146 -7.63 -21.56 -19.65
N GLU A 147 -8.66 -20.73 -19.55
CA GLU A 147 -9.89 -20.85 -20.33
C GLU A 147 -9.65 -20.53 -21.80
N PHE A 148 -8.93 -19.45 -22.11
CA PHE A 148 -8.52 -19.12 -23.47
C PHE A 148 -7.70 -20.26 -24.11
N ASP A 149 -6.67 -20.77 -23.43
CA ASP A 149 -5.83 -21.89 -23.86
C ASP A 149 -6.67 -23.15 -24.18
N ARG A 150 -7.71 -23.43 -23.37
CA ARG A 150 -8.66 -24.53 -23.63
C ARG A 150 -9.47 -24.28 -24.91
N THR A 151 -9.96 -23.06 -25.13
CA THR A 151 -10.71 -22.73 -26.37
C THR A 151 -9.82 -22.78 -27.62
N VAL A 152 -8.55 -22.37 -27.52
CA VAL A 152 -7.57 -22.47 -28.63
C VAL A 152 -7.28 -23.93 -28.96
N LYS A 153 -6.96 -24.76 -27.96
CA LYS A 153 -6.74 -26.20 -28.15
C LYS A 153 -7.96 -26.90 -28.75
N ALA A 154 -9.17 -26.60 -28.26
CA ALA A 154 -10.41 -27.14 -28.82
C ALA A 154 -10.66 -26.70 -30.28
N ARG A 155 -10.22 -25.51 -30.70
CA ARG A 155 -10.25 -25.04 -32.10
C ARG A 155 -9.21 -25.75 -32.96
N GLU A 156 -7.99 -25.95 -32.44
CA GLU A 156 -6.96 -26.72 -33.13
C GLU A 156 -7.35 -28.19 -33.32
N GLU A 157 -7.94 -28.83 -32.32
CA GLU A 157 -8.43 -30.21 -32.42
C GLU A 157 -9.52 -30.36 -33.47
N LYS A 158 -10.41 -29.36 -33.61
CA LYS A 158 -11.40 -29.32 -34.70
C LYS A 158 -10.71 -29.21 -36.07
N LYS A 159 -9.78 -28.27 -36.25
CA LYS A 159 -8.99 -28.16 -37.50
C LYS A 159 -8.23 -29.45 -37.83
N LYS A 160 -7.59 -30.09 -36.84
CA LYS A 160 -6.86 -31.36 -36.99
C LYS A 160 -7.81 -32.50 -37.42
N LYS A 161 -9.05 -32.52 -36.95
CA LYS A 161 -10.10 -33.47 -37.39
C LYS A 161 -10.57 -33.15 -38.83
N GLU A 162 -10.87 -31.89 -39.14
CA GLU A 162 -11.25 -31.43 -40.48
C GLU A 162 -10.17 -31.76 -41.53
N GLU A 163 -8.88 -31.57 -41.22
CA GLU A 163 -7.77 -31.97 -42.09
C GLU A 163 -7.64 -33.50 -42.22
N ALA A 164 -7.86 -34.26 -41.14
CA ALA A 164 -7.83 -35.72 -41.20
C ALA A 164 -8.98 -36.28 -42.06
N GLU A 165 -10.16 -35.65 -42.00
CA GLU A 165 -11.30 -35.97 -42.87
C GLU A 165 -11.04 -35.60 -44.34
N LYS A 166 -10.39 -34.47 -44.63
CA LYS A 166 -9.94 -34.11 -45.98
C LYS A 166 -8.96 -35.15 -46.54
N ARG A 167 -7.90 -35.49 -45.81
CA ARG A 167 -6.92 -36.51 -46.22
C ARG A 167 -7.53 -37.90 -46.38
N ARG A 168 -8.59 -38.23 -45.63
CA ARG A 168 -9.37 -39.48 -45.83
C ARG A 168 -10.13 -39.45 -47.15
N LYS A 169 -10.87 -38.36 -47.43
CA LYS A 169 -11.59 -38.18 -48.70
C LYS A 169 -10.64 -38.22 -49.89
N GLU A 170 -9.55 -37.45 -49.85
CA GLU A 170 -8.48 -37.47 -50.87
C GLU A 170 -7.93 -38.90 -51.12
N ALA A 171 -7.76 -39.71 -50.06
CA ALA A 171 -7.32 -41.10 -50.17
C ALA A 171 -8.43 -42.09 -50.61
N GLU A 172 -9.70 -41.74 -50.48
CA GLU A 172 -10.85 -42.49 -50.98
C GLU A 172 -11.10 -42.16 -52.46
N ASP A 173 -11.07 -40.89 -52.82
CA ASP A 173 -11.11 -40.40 -54.20
C ASP A 173 -9.95 -40.95 -55.03
N TYR A 174 -8.72 -41.00 -54.48
CA TYR A 174 -7.58 -41.60 -55.15
C TYR A 174 -7.74 -43.12 -55.37
N LYS A 175 -8.37 -43.85 -54.43
CA LYS A 175 -8.71 -45.28 -54.63
C LYS A 175 -9.79 -45.45 -55.70
N LEU A 176 -10.79 -44.56 -55.74
CA LEU A 176 -11.84 -44.54 -56.76
C LEU A 176 -11.22 -44.30 -58.15
N GLU A 177 -10.31 -43.34 -58.28
CA GLU A 177 -9.57 -43.05 -59.50
C GLU A 177 -8.68 -44.22 -59.95
N LEU A 178 -7.99 -44.88 -59.02
CA LEU A 178 -7.26 -46.12 -59.33
C LEU A 178 -8.18 -47.28 -59.74
N ALA A 179 -9.41 -47.34 -59.22
CA ALA A 179 -10.40 -48.33 -59.62
C ALA A 179 -10.94 -48.05 -61.04
N LYS A 180 -11.31 -46.79 -61.35
CA LYS A 180 -11.69 -46.36 -62.71
C LYS A 180 -10.61 -46.69 -63.73
N LYS A 181 -9.36 -46.28 -63.47
CA LYS A 181 -8.22 -46.53 -64.36
C LYS A 181 -7.94 -48.03 -64.57
N LYS A 182 -8.22 -48.88 -63.57
CA LYS A 182 -8.16 -50.34 -63.71
C LYS A 182 -9.31 -50.91 -64.55
N ILE A 183 -10.49 -50.29 -64.53
CA ILE A 183 -11.63 -50.66 -65.38
C ILE A 183 -11.35 -50.21 -66.83
N GLU A 184 -10.97 -48.95 -67.05
CA GLU A 184 -10.58 -48.40 -68.36
C GLU A 184 -9.48 -49.25 -69.04
N MET A 185 -8.46 -49.66 -68.29
CA MET A 185 -7.38 -50.53 -68.79
C MET A 185 -7.87 -51.95 -69.09
N LYS A 186 -8.84 -52.49 -68.35
CA LYS A 186 -9.49 -53.77 -68.69
C LYS A 186 -10.32 -53.65 -69.95
N GLU A 187 -11.22 -52.68 -70.03
CA GLU A 187 -12.05 -52.45 -71.21
C GLU A 187 -11.21 -52.21 -72.48
N LYS A 188 -10.05 -51.54 -72.34
CA LYS A 188 -9.11 -51.33 -73.45
C LYS A 188 -8.44 -52.65 -73.86
N ALA A 189 -7.98 -53.45 -72.91
CA ALA A 189 -7.41 -54.78 -73.18
C ALA A 189 -8.46 -55.77 -73.74
N GLU A 190 -9.71 -55.67 -73.31
CA GLU A 190 -10.84 -56.45 -73.82
C GLU A 190 -11.15 -56.06 -75.26
N ARG A 191 -11.27 -54.76 -75.58
CA ARG A 191 -11.41 -54.27 -76.97
C ARG A 191 -10.23 -54.68 -77.87
N GLU A 192 -9.00 -54.61 -77.38
CA GLU A 192 -7.81 -55.06 -78.12
C GLU A 192 -7.83 -56.59 -78.36
N ASN A 193 -8.26 -57.37 -77.37
CA ASN A 193 -8.40 -58.83 -77.47
C ASN A 193 -9.57 -59.22 -78.42
N GLU A 194 -10.67 -58.46 -78.43
CA GLU A 194 -11.75 -58.62 -79.42
C GLU A 194 -11.29 -58.32 -80.85
N ALA A 195 -10.53 -57.24 -81.06
CA ALA A 195 -9.93 -56.93 -82.35
C ALA A 195 -8.92 -58.02 -82.81
N ILE A 196 -8.14 -58.59 -81.88
CA ILE A 196 -7.27 -59.74 -82.17
C ILE A 196 -8.10 -60.99 -82.55
N LYS A 197 -9.20 -61.27 -81.85
CA LYS A 197 -10.12 -62.38 -82.19
C LYS A 197 -10.81 -62.19 -83.54
N GLN A 198 -11.15 -60.96 -83.91
CA GLN A 198 -11.69 -60.64 -85.24
C GLN A 198 -10.64 -60.93 -86.33
N ARG A 199 -9.43 -60.37 -86.21
CA ARG A 199 -8.30 -60.65 -87.11
C ARG A 199 -7.93 -62.13 -87.21
N PHE A 200 -8.06 -62.88 -86.12
CA PHE A 200 -7.82 -64.33 -86.14
C PHE A 200 -8.92 -65.11 -86.87
N LYS A 201 -10.19 -64.67 -86.79
CA LYS A 201 -11.28 -65.23 -87.61
C LYS A 201 -11.09 -64.89 -89.08
N GLU A 202 -10.78 -63.64 -89.41
CA GLU A 202 -10.44 -63.18 -90.76
C GLU A 202 -9.31 -64.02 -91.35
N TYR A 203 -8.23 -64.24 -90.59
CA TYR A 203 -7.12 -65.10 -91.02
C TYR A 203 -7.52 -66.57 -91.22
N GLN A 204 -8.41 -67.13 -90.37
CA GLN A 204 -8.96 -68.48 -90.61
C GLN A 204 -9.88 -68.56 -91.82
N GLN A 205 -10.61 -67.49 -92.16
CA GLN A 205 -11.43 -67.42 -93.37
C GLN A 205 -10.55 -67.33 -94.62
N MET A 206 -9.60 -66.39 -94.65
CA MET A 206 -8.59 -66.28 -95.72
C MET A 206 -7.87 -67.61 -95.99
N ARG A 207 -7.49 -68.33 -94.93
CA ARG A 207 -6.84 -69.65 -95.08
C ARG A 207 -7.79 -70.69 -95.67
N LYS A 208 -9.05 -70.74 -95.25
CA LYS A 208 -10.05 -71.64 -95.87
C LYS A 208 -10.28 -71.32 -97.33
N GLU A 209 -10.39 -70.04 -97.68
CA GLU A 209 -10.50 -69.58 -99.07
C GLU A 209 -9.24 -69.87 -99.91
N GLU A 210 -8.10 -70.12 -99.28
CA GLU A 210 -6.85 -70.57 -99.93
C GLU A 210 -6.81 -72.10 -100.06
N ASP A 211 -7.15 -72.84 -99.00
CA ASP A 211 -7.26 -74.29 -98.99
C ASP A 211 -8.37 -74.78 -99.99
N GLU A 212 -9.50 -74.07 -100.08
CA GLU A 212 -10.59 -74.32 -101.04
C GLU A 212 -10.19 -73.99 -102.48
N ARG A 213 -9.33 -72.98 -102.71
CA ARG A 213 -8.78 -72.66 -104.04
C ARG A 213 -7.82 -73.72 -104.52
N ARG A 214 -6.89 -74.15 -103.66
CA ARG A 214 -5.96 -75.25 -103.96
C ARG A 214 -6.70 -76.54 -104.30
N LEU A 215 -7.77 -76.86 -103.57
CA LEU A 215 -8.61 -78.03 -103.88
C LEU A 215 -9.30 -77.92 -105.24
N ALA A 216 -9.70 -76.72 -105.68
CA ALA A 216 -10.24 -76.51 -107.02
C ALA A 216 -9.16 -76.65 -108.11
N GLU A 217 -7.97 -76.08 -107.87
CA GLU A 217 -6.80 -76.21 -108.75
C GLU A 217 -6.37 -77.69 -108.91
N GLU A 218 -6.29 -78.45 -107.82
CA GLU A 218 -6.02 -79.90 -107.82
C GLU A 218 -7.08 -80.70 -108.58
N LEU A 219 -8.37 -80.34 -108.48
CA LEU A 219 -9.46 -81.00 -109.20
C LEU A 219 -9.42 -80.72 -110.71
N ASP A 220 -9.09 -79.50 -111.12
CA ASP A 220 -8.94 -79.14 -112.53
C ASP A 220 -7.69 -79.80 -113.15
N GLU A 221 -6.57 -79.90 -112.41
CA GLU A 221 -5.39 -80.68 -112.83
C GLU A 221 -5.72 -82.17 -112.99
N ILE A 222 -6.43 -82.78 -112.04
CA ILE A 222 -6.89 -84.18 -112.14
C ILE A 222 -7.81 -84.38 -113.36
N HIS A 223 -8.70 -83.43 -113.65
CA HIS A 223 -9.56 -83.49 -114.82
C HIS A 223 -8.75 -83.40 -116.12
N LEU A 224 -7.76 -82.51 -116.21
CA LEU A 224 -6.85 -82.39 -117.35
C LEU A 224 -6.12 -83.71 -117.62
N ILE A 225 -5.47 -84.27 -116.60
CA ILE A 225 -4.75 -85.56 -116.67
C ILE A 225 -5.67 -86.70 -117.15
N GLN A 226 -6.92 -86.73 -116.70
CA GLN A 226 -7.91 -87.72 -117.18
C GLN A 226 -8.29 -87.54 -118.65
N THR A 227 -8.24 -86.32 -119.21
CA THR A 227 -8.47 -86.10 -120.64
C THR A 227 -7.26 -86.52 -121.48
N GLU A 228 -6.04 -86.23 -121.04
CA GLU A 228 -4.81 -86.66 -121.71
C GLU A 228 -4.68 -88.20 -121.75
N LEU A 229 -4.99 -88.88 -120.63
CA LEU A 229 -4.97 -90.35 -120.56
C LEU A 229 -5.93 -91.00 -121.57
N LYS A 230 -7.12 -90.43 -121.78
CA LYS A 230 -8.07 -90.93 -122.79
C LYS A 230 -7.52 -90.80 -124.21
N GLN A 231 -6.95 -89.64 -124.54
CA GLN A 231 -6.32 -89.41 -125.85
C GLN A 231 -5.13 -90.36 -126.09
N LYS A 232 -4.29 -90.60 -125.07
CA LYS A 232 -3.21 -91.60 -125.14
C LYS A 232 -3.73 -93.02 -125.39
N GLN A 233 -4.83 -93.40 -124.73
CA GLN A 233 -5.45 -94.72 -124.91
C GLN A 233 -6.01 -94.89 -126.34
N GLU A 234 -6.58 -93.85 -126.93
CA GLU A 234 -7.08 -93.85 -128.30
C GLU A 234 -5.94 -93.94 -129.33
N GLU A 235 -4.85 -93.18 -129.13
CA GLU A 235 -3.62 -93.29 -129.95
C GLU A 235 -3.01 -94.70 -129.91
N GLU A 236 -2.91 -95.32 -128.72
CA GLU A 236 -2.29 -96.65 -128.60
C GLU A 236 -3.12 -97.72 -129.30
N ASN A 237 -4.45 -97.67 -129.18
CA ASN A 237 -5.35 -98.59 -129.88
C ASN A 237 -5.22 -98.48 -131.42
N ALA A 238 -5.05 -97.26 -131.95
CA ALA A 238 -4.78 -97.06 -133.38
C ALA A 238 -3.45 -97.70 -133.80
N ARG A 239 -2.36 -97.43 -133.08
CA ARG A 239 -1.02 -98.00 -133.35
C ARG A 239 -1.01 -99.54 -133.22
N ALA A 240 -1.80 -100.11 -132.31
CA ALA A 240 -1.96 -101.56 -132.16
C ALA A 240 -2.64 -102.20 -133.38
N ALA A 241 -3.65 -101.55 -133.97
CA ALA A 241 -4.32 -102.02 -135.18
C ALA A 241 -3.38 -102.00 -136.40
N GLU A 242 -2.51 -100.99 -136.52
CA GLU A 242 -1.48 -100.91 -137.57
C GLU A 242 -0.41 -101.99 -137.41
N ARG A 243 0.14 -102.16 -136.19
CA ARG A 243 1.09 -103.22 -135.86
C ARG A 243 0.55 -104.61 -136.23
N LYS A 244 -0.74 -104.88 -136.00
CA LYS A 244 -1.37 -106.15 -136.35
C LYS A 244 -1.42 -106.41 -137.88
N LYS A 245 -1.55 -105.37 -138.71
CA LYS A 245 -1.45 -105.49 -140.18
C LYS A 245 -0.01 -105.73 -140.62
N ALA A 246 0.94 -104.98 -140.06
CA ALA A 246 2.36 -105.12 -140.38
C ALA A 246 2.91 -106.52 -140.02
N LEU A 247 2.48 -107.08 -138.89
CA LEU A 247 2.92 -108.41 -138.45
C LEU A 247 2.55 -109.52 -139.44
N ILE A 248 1.36 -109.46 -140.07
CA ILE A 248 0.90 -110.47 -141.03
C ILE A 248 1.82 -110.48 -142.27
N ALA A 249 2.09 -109.30 -142.86
CA ALA A 249 3.01 -109.19 -143.99
C ALA A 249 4.43 -109.66 -143.62
N CYS A 250 4.91 -109.29 -142.43
CA CYS A 250 6.22 -109.68 -141.93
C CYS A 250 6.33 -111.20 -141.65
N CYS A 251 5.24 -111.90 -141.34
CA CYS A 251 5.23 -113.36 -141.22
C CYS A 251 5.41 -114.07 -142.58
N ASP A 252 4.75 -113.59 -143.64
CA ASP A 252 4.90 -114.16 -144.99
C ASP A 252 6.30 -113.93 -145.57
N GLU A 253 6.93 -112.79 -145.25
CA GLU A 253 8.33 -112.52 -145.59
C GLU A 253 9.30 -113.32 -144.73
N ASN A 254 9.08 -113.42 -143.41
CA ASN A 254 9.92 -114.23 -142.53
C ASN A 254 9.87 -115.72 -142.87
N ARG A 255 8.76 -116.23 -143.43
CA ARG A 255 8.71 -117.61 -143.92
C ARG A 255 9.72 -117.86 -145.06
N LYS A 256 9.99 -116.87 -145.91
CA LYS A 256 11.02 -116.92 -146.96
C LYS A 256 12.43 -116.62 -146.42
N MET A 257 12.55 -115.76 -145.41
CA MET A 257 13.84 -115.42 -144.80
C MET A 257 14.37 -116.52 -143.89
N MET A 258 13.52 -117.23 -143.14
CA MET A 258 13.96 -118.27 -142.19
C MET A 258 14.54 -119.52 -142.88
N GLU A 259 14.08 -119.86 -144.09
CA GLU A 259 14.77 -120.87 -144.93
C GLU A 259 16.22 -120.49 -145.26
N ASN A 260 16.55 -119.19 -145.23
CA ASN A 260 17.87 -118.66 -145.55
C ASN A 260 18.73 -118.30 -144.30
N ARG A 261 18.24 -118.39 -143.05
CA ARG A 261 18.81 -117.59 -141.93
C ARG A 261 19.03 -118.25 -140.55
N ILE A 262 19.47 -119.49 -140.46
CA ILE A 262 19.61 -120.23 -139.18
C ILE A 262 20.86 -119.67 -138.28
N ASN A 263 20.73 -118.84 -137.10
CA ASN A 263 21.54 -117.60 -136.44
C ASN A 263 21.92 -117.23 -134.82
N MET A 264 21.92 -115.94 -134.16
CA MET A 264 22.85 -115.24 -133.03
C MET A 264 22.42 -114.38 -131.63
N THR A 265 23.24 -113.50 -130.82
CA THR A 265 23.19 -112.95 -129.28
C THR A 265 23.60 -111.42 -128.65
N GLU A 266 23.88 -111.08 -127.28
CA GLU A 266 23.70 -109.77 -126.31
C GLU A 266 24.79 -108.90 -125.32
N GLU A 267 24.52 -108.17 -124.10
CA GLU A 267 25.16 -106.85 -123.35
C GLU A 267 25.49 -106.58 -121.69
N ASP A 268 25.76 -105.34 -121.00
CA ASP A 268 26.45 -104.92 -119.58
C ASP A 268 26.18 -103.53 -118.62
N GLU A 269 26.80 -103.13 -117.37
CA GLU A 269 26.46 -101.98 -116.26
C GLU A 269 27.45 -101.37 -115.01
N ASN A 270 27.29 -100.18 -114.19
CA ASN A 270 27.99 -99.59 -112.83
C ASN A 270 27.62 -98.08 -112.16
N ALA A 271 27.94 -97.27 -111.00
CA ALA A 271 28.58 -97.00 -109.54
C ALA A 271 28.33 -95.48 -108.83
N LYS A 272 28.67 -94.70 -107.65
CA LYS A 272 29.18 -94.50 -106.13
C LYS A 272 29.20 -92.93 -105.51
N GLU A 273 29.56 -92.21 -104.31
CA GLU A 273 29.71 -92.07 -102.71
C GLU A 273 30.27 -90.60 -102.10
N ALA A 274 30.51 -89.91 -100.85
CA ALA A 274 30.22 -89.60 -99.29
C ALA A 274 31.05 -88.31 -98.57
N ALA A 275 31.17 -87.61 -97.31
CA ALA A 275 30.60 -87.16 -95.87
C ALA A 275 31.41 -86.05 -94.87
N VAL A 276 30.98 -85.36 -93.67
CA VAL A 276 31.65 -84.20 -92.73
C VAL A 276 31.25 -83.78 -91.14
N LEU A 277 31.90 -82.83 -90.26
CA LEU A 277 31.58 -82.31 -88.76
C LEU A 277 32.29 -81.00 -87.92
N GLU A 278 32.00 -80.50 -86.59
CA GLU A 278 32.57 -79.25 -85.72
C GLU A 278 32.46 -78.97 -84.04
N GLN A 279 32.71 -77.75 -83.31
CA GLN A 279 33.10 -77.34 -81.79
C GLN A 279 32.56 -75.97 -80.95
N ALA A 280 32.86 -75.20 -79.76
CA ALA A 280 33.58 -75.01 -78.34
C ALA A 280 33.25 -73.67 -77.33
N ARG A 281 33.67 -73.37 -75.97
CA ARG A 281 33.48 -72.06 -75.00
C ARG A 281 33.93 -71.82 -73.38
N THR A 282 33.98 -70.58 -72.66
CA THR A 282 33.79 -70.06 -71.11
C THR A 282 34.81 -69.25 -70.03
N LYS A 283 34.46 -68.39 -68.91
CA LYS A 283 35.32 -67.69 -67.72
C LYS A 283 34.85 -66.61 -66.48
N GLN A 284 35.48 -66.44 -65.20
CA GLN A 284 35.95 -65.24 -64.19
C GLN A 284 35.32 -64.39 -62.83
N GLU A 285 36.08 -64.03 -61.66
CA GLU A 285 36.20 -62.91 -60.45
C GLU A 285 35.35 -62.61 -59.02
N ARG A 286 35.49 -61.78 -57.83
CA ARG A 286 36.29 -60.71 -56.89
C ARG A 286 35.83 -60.54 -55.26
N ALA A 287 35.99 -59.71 -54.07
CA ALA A 287 36.54 -58.41 -53.29
C ALA A 287 36.48 -58.21 -51.57
N ARG A 288 36.74 -57.05 -50.75
CA ARG A 288 36.80 -56.77 -49.13
C ARG A 288 36.77 -55.24 -48.42
N GLU A 289 36.89 -54.60 -47.12
CA GLU A 289 37.05 -54.63 -45.51
C GLU A 289 37.01 -53.23 -44.54
N TRP A 290 36.86 -53.05 -43.11
CA TRP A 290 37.07 -51.79 -42.09
C TRP A 290 37.07 -51.78 -40.39
N ARG A 291 37.28 -50.67 -39.47
CA ARG A 291 37.58 -50.52 -37.86
C ARG A 291 37.18 -49.14 -36.95
N GLN A 292 37.38 -48.56 -35.63
CA GLN A 292 37.91 -48.60 -34.09
C GLN A 292 37.67 -47.37 -32.91
N LEU A 293 37.90 -47.47 -31.48
CA LEU A 293 38.01 -46.66 -30.06
C LEU A 293 37.19 -45.38 -29.45
N GLU A 294 37.00 -44.96 -28.12
CA GLU A 294 37.51 -45.21 -26.68
C GLU A 294 36.53 -44.95 -25.43
N ILE A 295 36.54 -45.87 -24.43
CA ILE A 295 36.28 -45.84 -22.92
C ILE A 295 35.07 -45.15 -22.20
N LYS A 296 34.09 -46.00 -21.80
CA LYS A 296 33.49 -46.29 -20.44
C LYS A 296 32.77 -45.24 -19.54
N LYS A 297 31.67 -45.76 -18.92
CA LYS A 297 31.03 -45.42 -17.60
C LYS A 297 30.14 -44.16 -17.54
N VAL A 298 28.85 -44.16 -17.14
CA VAL A 298 27.93 -45.20 -16.57
C VAL A 298 28.42 -45.71 -15.18
N GLN A 299 27.77 -45.49 -14.03
CA GLN A 299 26.36 -45.18 -13.70
C GLN A 299 26.26 -44.71 -12.22
N ASP A 300 25.08 -44.24 -11.76
CA ASP A 300 24.56 -44.41 -10.37
C ASP A 300 25.30 -43.71 -9.17
N LYS A 301 24.72 -43.47 -7.96
CA LYS A 301 23.34 -43.61 -7.41
C LYS A 301 23.12 -42.72 -6.15
N VAL A 302 21.96 -42.06 -6.07
CA VAL A 302 20.98 -42.02 -4.93
C VAL A 302 21.33 -41.45 -3.52
N ALA A 303 20.34 -40.74 -2.92
CA ALA A 303 19.88 -40.75 -1.50
C ALA A 303 19.83 -39.40 -0.71
N ILE A 304 18.71 -39.22 0.03
CA ILE A 304 18.56 -38.58 1.39
C ILE A 304 18.87 -37.06 1.45
N ALA A 305 17.89 -36.15 1.57
CA ALA A 305 17.04 -35.79 2.74
C ALA A 305 17.78 -34.88 3.78
N GLU A 306 17.17 -33.98 4.57
CA GLU A 306 15.76 -33.66 4.87
C GLU A 306 15.60 -32.22 5.47
N ARG A 307 14.37 -31.76 5.75
CA ARG A 307 13.88 -30.75 6.77
C ARG A 307 14.81 -29.56 7.17
N MET A 308 14.48 -28.28 6.92
CA MET A 308 13.40 -27.39 7.47
C MET A 308 13.68 -26.70 8.84
N TYR A 309 13.17 -25.45 8.97
CA TYR A 309 12.79 -24.67 10.18
C TYR A 309 13.77 -23.72 10.95
N GLU A 310 13.51 -22.41 10.77
CA GLU A 310 13.21 -21.31 11.75
C GLU A 310 14.05 -20.96 13.03
N MET A 311 14.58 -19.71 13.02
CA MET A 311 14.44 -18.59 14.01
C MET A 311 14.90 -18.62 15.51
N ALA A 312 15.58 -17.50 15.89
CA ALA A 312 15.56 -16.77 17.20
C ALA A 312 16.22 -17.41 18.47
N ALA A 313 16.55 -16.70 19.58
CA ALA A 313 17.04 -15.32 19.85
C ALA A 313 17.41 -15.13 21.36
N THR A 314 18.34 -14.21 21.73
CA THR A 314 18.62 -13.61 23.10
C THR A 314 19.00 -14.55 24.30
N ALA A 315 19.54 -14.16 25.48
CA ALA A 315 20.47 -13.11 25.99
C ALA A 315 20.83 -13.33 27.53
N GLN A 316 21.86 -12.67 28.11
CA GLN A 316 22.15 -12.39 29.59
C GLN A 316 22.56 -13.53 30.60
N THR A 317 23.04 -13.36 31.88
CA THR A 317 24.08 -12.50 32.61
C THR A 317 24.36 -12.99 34.08
N SER A 318 25.48 -12.56 34.73
CA SER A 318 25.78 -12.41 36.23
C SER A 318 25.96 -13.67 37.15
N ARG A 319 26.74 -13.77 38.28
CA ARG A 319 27.54 -12.96 39.33
C ARG A 319 26.90 -12.74 40.74
N ASP A 320 27.53 -12.58 41.96
CA ASP A 320 28.81 -12.95 42.72
C ASP A 320 28.59 -12.70 44.30
N GLU A 321 29.42 -12.44 45.35
CA GLU A 321 30.79 -11.86 45.66
C GLU A 321 31.40 -12.26 47.10
N PHE A 322 31.60 -11.37 48.14
CA PHE A 322 31.97 -11.56 49.63
C PHE A 322 33.49 -11.77 50.07
N ASN A 323 34.09 -11.72 51.32
CA ASN A 323 34.00 -11.15 52.75
C ASN A 323 35.42 -11.35 53.50
N GLU A 324 35.87 -11.19 54.81
CA GLU A 324 35.47 -10.83 56.24
C GLU A 324 36.66 -10.13 57.07
N GLU A 325 37.18 -10.24 58.37
CA GLU A 325 37.09 -11.02 59.68
C GLU A 325 37.99 -10.45 60.92
N GLU A 326 37.77 -10.84 62.22
CA GLU A 326 38.53 -10.79 63.61
C GLU A 326 39.14 -9.39 64.38
N GLU A 327 39.31 -9.08 65.79
CA GLU A 327 39.39 -7.68 66.65
C GLU A 327 40.17 -7.31 68.14
N GLU A 328 40.20 -6.04 68.83
CA GLU A 328 40.25 -5.42 70.34
C GLU A 328 41.36 -4.34 71.02
N ARG A 329 41.23 -3.61 72.26
CA ARG A 329 42.22 -2.93 73.39
C ARG A 329 41.82 -1.56 74.28
N ILE A 330 42.34 -0.74 75.36
CA ILE A 330 43.23 -0.53 76.69
C ILE A 330 43.04 0.86 77.67
N ARG A 331 43.59 1.19 78.97
CA ARG A 331 43.33 2.36 80.08
C ARG A 331 44.41 2.73 81.35
N THR A 332 44.55 3.64 82.48
CA THR A 332 44.39 5.12 83.16
C THR A 332 44.97 5.54 84.73
N ALA A 333 45.18 6.83 85.37
CA ALA A 333 45.69 7.28 86.87
C ALA A 333 45.76 8.85 87.58
N LYS A 334 46.04 9.26 88.97
CA LYS A 334 46.14 10.69 89.80
C LYS A 334 46.80 11.00 91.35
N LEU A 335 46.94 12.26 92.06
CA LEU A 335 47.55 12.71 93.52
C LEU A 335 47.42 14.25 94.30
N ILE A 336 47.80 14.67 95.64
CA ILE A 336 47.70 16.09 96.48
C ILE A 336 48.39 16.48 98.01
N LYS A 337 48.55 17.77 98.68
CA LYS A 337 49.01 18.23 100.20
C LYS A 337 49.19 19.79 100.90
N GLU A 338 49.38 20.10 102.31
CA GLU A 338 50.00 21.21 103.39
C GLU A 338 49.57 22.69 104.14
N LEU A 339 50.12 23.18 105.40
CA LEU A 339 50.45 24.62 106.15
C LEU A 339 49.93 25.35 107.60
N GLN A 340 50.62 26.31 108.46
CA GLN A 340 50.21 27.18 109.79
C GLN A 340 51.17 28.29 110.68
N LYS A 341 50.77 29.30 111.67
CA LYS A 341 51.41 29.98 113.02
C LYS A 341 51.38 31.58 113.58
N GLU A 342 51.58 32.08 114.93
CA GLU A 342 51.47 33.55 115.63
C GLU A 342 52.35 34.24 116.94
N GLU A 343 52.04 35.36 117.82
CA GLU A 343 52.90 36.44 118.70
C GLU A 343 52.55 37.23 120.19
N GLU A 344 53.26 38.30 120.88
CA GLU A 344 53.04 39.11 122.30
C GLU A 344 53.84 40.52 122.84
N ARG A 345 53.87 41.09 124.18
CA ARG A 345 54.78 42.11 125.07
C ARG A 345 54.30 43.41 126.02
N ARG A 346 54.78 43.85 127.31
CA ARG A 346 54.10 44.63 128.54
C ARG A 346 54.03 46.19 128.99
N GLY A 347 55.05 47.03 129.33
CA GLY A 347 54.86 48.23 130.24
C GLY A 347 54.31 49.58 129.67
N HIS A 348 54.90 50.03 128.57
CA HIS A 348 54.44 51.10 127.66
C HIS A 348 52.96 50.98 127.26
N ARG A 349 52.36 49.77 127.43
CA ARG A 349 50.95 49.44 127.18
C ARG A 349 49.93 50.42 127.77
N LYS A 350 50.14 51.10 128.91
CA LYS A 350 49.01 51.82 129.57
C LYS A 350 48.55 53.12 128.89
N LYS A 351 49.42 54.12 128.65
CA LYS A 351 49.02 55.31 127.87
C LYS A 351 48.74 54.94 126.41
N LEU A 352 49.55 54.03 125.85
CA LEU A 352 49.20 53.37 124.59
C LEU A 352 47.80 52.75 124.65
N ALA A 353 47.30 52.18 125.75
CA ALA A 353 46.00 51.53 125.78
C ALA A 353 44.84 52.51 125.76
N ASP A 354 45.00 53.75 126.25
CA ASP A 354 43.93 54.74 126.23
C ASP A 354 43.89 55.51 124.89
N GLU A 355 45.06 55.88 124.35
CA GLU A 355 45.17 56.38 122.97
C GLU A 355 44.79 55.28 121.96
N LYS A 356 45.22 54.02 122.17
CA LYS A 356 44.71 52.88 121.39
C LYS A 356 43.23 52.66 121.63
N LYS A 357 42.63 52.86 122.80
CA LYS A 357 41.15 52.72 122.95
C LYS A 357 40.42 53.71 122.05
N GLN A 358 40.86 54.96 121.98
CA GLN A 358 40.25 55.96 121.09
C GLN A 358 40.52 55.61 119.62
N MET A 359 41.79 55.42 119.24
CA MET A 359 42.14 55.01 117.87
C MET A 359 41.50 53.68 117.44
N PHE A 360 41.28 52.73 118.35
CA PHE A 360 40.61 51.44 118.12
C PHE A 360 39.09 51.58 118.12
N ALA A 361 38.50 52.51 118.87
CA ALA A 361 37.08 52.83 118.81
C ALA A 361 36.73 53.55 117.49
N ASP A 362 37.58 54.46 117.03
CA ASP A 362 37.37 55.15 115.75
C ASP A 362 37.78 54.26 114.56
N TYR A 363 38.79 53.40 114.70
CA TYR A 363 39.05 52.29 113.76
C TYR A 363 37.93 51.23 113.76
N LEU A 364 37.28 50.96 114.89
CA LEU A 364 36.07 50.13 114.92
C LEU A 364 34.96 50.78 114.10
N LYS A 365 34.61 52.05 114.37
CA LYS A 365 33.62 52.79 113.57
C LYS A 365 33.99 52.84 112.08
N GLU A 366 35.25 53.10 111.75
CA GLU A 366 35.69 53.21 110.36
C GLU A 366 35.72 51.85 109.66
N THR A 367 36.10 50.76 110.34
CA THR A 367 36.01 49.40 109.78
C THR A 367 34.59 48.85 109.77
N GLU A 368 33.70 49.31 110.66
CA GLU A 368 32.26 49.00 110.63
C GLU A 368 31.60 49.73 109.47
N TRP A 369 31.85 51.03 109.30
CA TRP A 369 31.40 51.81 108.16
C TRP A 369 31.95 51.26 106.83
N LYS A 370 33.24 50.89 106.76
CA LYS A 370 33.81 50.21 105.58
C LYS A 370 33.12 48.86 105.34
N ARG A 371 32.92 48.03 106.37
CA ARG A 371 32.16 46.76 106.26
C ARG A 371 30.70 47.00 105.82
N GLU A 372 30.06 48.08 106.22
CA GLU A 372 28.70 48.43 105.81
C GLU A 372 28.64 48.93 104.37
N MET A 373 29.58 49.77 103.94
CA MET A 373 29.73 50.18 102.54
C MET A 373 30.08 49.00 101.62
N GLU A 374 30.96 48.09 102.06
CA GLU A 374 31.27 46.82 101.38
C GLU A 374 30.03 45.91 101.30
N ARG A 375 29.26 45.78 102.38
CA ARG A 375 27.98 45.03 102.38
C ARG A 375 26.92 45.67 101.50
N ALA A 376 26.84 47.00 101.45
CA ALA A 376 25.91 47.73 100.59
C ALA A 376 26.28 47.52 99.12
N ARG A 377 27.53 47.81 98.75
CA ARG A 377 28.07 47.56 97.41
C ARG A 377 27.93 46.10 96.99
N LEU A 378 28.21 45.13 97.87
CA LEU A 378 28.06 43.71 97.56
C LEU A 378 26.59 43.33 97.33
N LYS A 379 25.64 43.92 98.08
CA LYS A 379 24.21 43.76 97.81
C LYS A 379 23.83 44.38 96.45
N GLU A 380 24.31 45.56 96.13
CA GLU A 380 24.07 46.23 94.85
C GLU A 380 24.63 45.42 93.68
N GLU A 381 25.90 44.99 93.74
CA GLU A 381 26.51 44.12 92.72
C GLU A 381 25.76 42.78 92.57
N MET A 382 25.26 42.20 93.66
CA MET A 382 24.45 40.97 93.61
C MET A 382 23.03 41.20 93.06
N MET A 383 22.43 42.37 93.30
CA MET A 383 21.14 42.75 92.71
C MET A 383 21.30 43.07 91.22
N GLU A 384 22.38 43.74 90.81
CA GLU A 384 22.72 43.93 89.40
C GLU A 384 22.96 42.60 88.69
N ARG A 385 23.72 41.67 89.29
CA ARG A 385 23.93 40.32 88.74
C ARG A 385 22.58 39.62 88.53
N ARG A 386 21.69 39.64 89.53
CA ARG A 386 20.32 39.09 89.40
C ARG A 386 19.46 39.77 88.33
N LEU A 387 19.53 41.09 88.19
CA LEU A 387 18.81 41.81 87.13
C LEU A 387 19.36 41.45 85.73
N LYS A 388 20.68 41.28 85.61
CA LYS A 388 21.36 40.81 84.38
C LYS A 388 21.02 39.34 84.09
N GLU A 389 20.98 38.48 85.10
CA GLU A 389 20.53 37.08 85.00
C GLU A 389 19.07 36.99 84.53
N ILE A 390 18.16 37.78 85.10
CA ILE A 390 16.74 37.85 84.69
C ILE A 390 16.61 38.37 83.25
N SER A 391 17.39 39.39 82.88
CA SER A 391 17.40 39.94 81.51
C SER A 391 17.94 38.91 80.50
N ASN A 392 19.02 38.20 80.83
CA ASN A 392 19.60 37.17 79.98
C ASN A 392 18.63 35.98 79.85
N ALA A 393 18.06 35.49 80.96
CA ALA A 393 17.05 34.44 80.93
C ALA A 393 15.80 34.84 80.13
N ARG A 394 15.45 36.13 80.07
CA ARG A 394 14.40 36.63 79.17
C ARG A 394 14.83 36.52 77.70
N ILE A 395 16.03 36.98 77.35
CA ILE A 395 16.58 36.90 75.98
C ILE A 395 16.74 35.43 75.53
N ASP A 396 17.17 34.54 76.43
CA ASP A 396 17.25 33.09 76.17
C ASP A 396 15.86 32.49 75.92
N ASN A 397 14.82 32.94 76.63
CA ASN A 397 13.45 32.50 76.40
C ASN A 397 12.82 33.11 75.14
N GLU A 398 13.19 34.32 74.76
CA GLU A 398 12.76 34.96 73.50
C GLU A 398 13.45 34.26 72.30
N THR A 399 14.76 34.03 72.34
CA THR A 399 15.49 33.26 71.31
C THR A 399 15.05 31.79 71.21
N ARG A 400 14.65 31.16 72.31
CA ARG A 400 14.02 29.81 72.31
C ARG A 400 12.63 29.80 71.64
N LYS A 401 11.84 30.86 71.78
CA LYS A 401 10.57 31.00 71.05
C LYS A 401 10.84 31.21 69.57
N ASP A 402 11.70 32.16 69.22
CA ASP A 402 12.16 32.42 67.85
C ASP A 402 12.62 31.14 67.13
N THR A 403 13.42 30.31 67.78
CA THR A 403 13.93 29.06 67.21
C THR A 403 12.86 27.97 67.12
N PHE A 404 11.94 27.88 68.09
CA PHE A 404 10.77 27.00 68.01
C PHE A 404 9.80 27.42 66.89
N GLU A 405 9.52 28.71 66.74
CA GLU A 405 8.66 29.24 65.69
C GLU A 405 9.28 29.06 64.30
N LYS A 406 10.60 29.28 64.16
CA LYS A 406 11.33 28.95 62.92
C LYS A 406 11.29 27.45 62.62
N ALA A 407 11.50 26.58 63.61
CA ALA A 407 11.40 25.13 63.43
C ALA A 407 9.97 24.68 63.04
N LYS A 408 8.94 25.31 63.62
CA LYS A 408 7.53 25.10 63.26
C LYS A 408 7.25 25.52 61.81
N LEU A 409 7.65 26.73 61.41
CA LEU A 409 7.50 27.21 60.03
C LEU A 409 8.27 26.36 59.02
N CYS A 410 9.48 25.90 59.35
CA CYS A 410 10.22 24.95 58.52
C CYS A 410 9.47 23.64 58.37
N ARG A 411 8.88 23.10 59.45
CA ARG A 411 8.08 21.88 59.39
C ARG A 411 6.81 22.06 58.54
N GLU A 412 6.08 23.15 58.72
CA GLU A 412 4.87 23.45 57.96
C GLU A 412 5.18 23.53 56.45
N ASN A 413 6.28 24.19 56.07
CA ASN A 413 6.79 24.23 54.70
C ASN A 413 7.24 22.85 54.17
N TRP A 414 7.87 22.00 54.99
CA TRP A 414 8.19 20.61 54.61
C TRP A 414 6.93 19.76 54.39
N ASP A 415 5.94 19.86 55.28
CA ASP A 415 4.67 19.15 55.17
C ASP A 415 3.89 19.61 53.91
N GLU A 416 3.90 20.92 53.60
CA GLU A 416 3.39 21.49 52.33
C GLU A 416 4.13 20.92 51.11
N GLN A 417 5.47 20.96 51.08
CA GLN A 417 6.28 20.39 49.99
C GLN A 417 6.04 18.89 49.80
N CYS A 418 5.80 18.12 50.86
CA CYS A 418 5.42 16.72 50.76
C CYS A 418 4.06 16.53 50.09
N VAL A 419 3.08 17.38 50.41
CA VAL A 419 1.76 17.37 49.75
C VAL A 419 1.86 17.80 48.29
N GLU A 420 2.64 18.83 47.96
CA GLU A 420 2.89 19.25 46.58
C GLU A 420 3.57 18.15 45.75
N ASN A 421 4.64 17.53 46.27
CA ASN A 421 5.32 16.42 45.60
C ASN A 421 4.40 15.20 45.41
N MET A 422 3.50 14.91 46.37
CA MET A 422 2.51 13.85 46.21
C MET A 422 1.48 14.21 45.12
N ASN A 423 1.03 15.46 45.07
CA ASN A 423 0.12 15.95 44.05
C ASN A 423 0.73 15.93 42.65
N LEU A 424 2.00 16.34 42.49
CA LEU A 424 2.76 16.25 41.23
C LEU A 424 2.85 14.81 40.74
N ARG A 425 3.31 13.87 41.59
CA ARG A 425 3.37 12.43 41.28
C ARG A 425 2.00 11.84 40.92
N MET A 426 0.92 12.36 41.50
CA MET A 426 -0.45 11.96 41.16
C MET A 426 -1.01 12.63 39.89
N MET A 427 -0.43 13.75 39.43
CA MET A 427 -0.69 14.33 38.12
C MET A 427 0.10 13.63 37.02
N GLU A 428 1.38 13.32 37.24
CA GLU A 428 2.23 12.51 36.35
C GLU A 428 1.55 11.19 36.01
N LYS A 429 1.20 10.38 37.03
CA LYS A 429 0.46 9.11 36.84
C LYS A 429 -0.86 9.26 36.07
N LYS A 430 -1.54 10.41 36.17
CA LYS A 430 -2.75 10.70 35.37
C LYS A 430 -2.40 11.06 33.92
N LEU A 431 -1.30 11.77 33.68
CA LEU A 431 -0.81 12.10 32.34
C LEU A 431 -0.29 10.84 31.62
N ASP A 432 0.46 9.98 32.32
CA ASP A 432 0.95 8.69 31.82
C ASP A 432 -0.21 7.77 31.48
N LYS A 433 -1.18 7.60 32.39
CA LYS A 433 -2.40 6.83 32.10
C LYS A 433 -3.13 7.39 30.88
N ARG A 434 -3.32 8.72 30.80
CA ARG A 434 -3.92 9.36 29.62
C ARG A 434 -3.08 9.16 28.34
N ALA A 435 -1.76 9.01 28.44
CA ALA A 435 -0.90 8.71 27.30
C ALA A 435 -1.08 7.27 26.81
N VAL A 436 -1.11 6.30 27.74
CA VAL A 436 -1.43 4.90 27.43
C VAL A 436 -2.84 4.78 26.85
N ASP A 437 -3.84 5.41 27.46
CA ASP A 437 -5.23 5.43 26.98
C ASP A 437 -5.33 6.01 25.55
N ARG A 438 -4.57 7.07 25.24
CA ARG A 438 -4.46 7.62 23.87
C ARG A 438 -3.80 6.65 22.90
N SER A 439 -2.68 6.02 23.27
CA SER A 439 -2.00 5.04 22.39
C SER A 439 -2.89 3.83 22.09
N VAL A 440 -3.57 3.28 23.10
CA VAL A 440 -4.54 2.19 22.95
C VAL A 440 -5.72 2.60 22.07
N HIS A 441 -6.20 3.85 22.16
CA HIS A 441 -7.23 4.35 21.25
C HIS A 441 -6.71 4.47 19.80
N MET A 442 -5.50 5.01 19.60
CA MET A 442 -4.89 5.13 18.27
C MET A 442 -4.64 3.78 17.59
N TRP A 443 -4.26 2.75 18.35
CA TRP A 443 -4.14 1.37 17.84
C TRP A 443 -5.50 0.82 17.41
N LYS A 444 -6.53 0.90 18.26
CA LYS A 444 -7.90 0.48 17.91
C LYS A 444 -8.44 1.20 16.67
N MET A 445 -8.19 2.50 16.53
CA MET A 445 -8.55 3.26 15.32
C MET A 445 -7.81 2.74 14.07
N SER A 446 -6.56 2.28 14.19
CA SER A 446 -5.83 1.66 13.07
C SER A 446 -6.39 0.28 12.71
N ASP A 447 -6.70 -0.55 13.71
CA ASP A 447 -7.35 -1.86 13.51
C ASP A 447 -8.71 -1.70 12.83
N GLU A 448 -9.52 -0.72 13.28
CA GLU A 448 -10.82 -0.39 12.69
C GLU A 448 -10.70 0.12 11.23
N GLU A 449 -9.69 0.96 10.94
CA GLU A 449 -9.37 1.37 9.57
C GLU A 449 -8.97 0.18 8.69
N TYR A 450 -8.10 -0.69 9.19
CA TYR A 450 -7.68 -1.90 8.47
C TYR A 450 -8.88 -2.82 8.21
N PHE A 451 -9.71 -3.12 9.22
CA PHE A 451 -10.88 -3.99 9.02
C PHE A 451 -11.98 -3.35 8.20
N LYS A 452 -12.09 -2.01 8.15
CA LYS A 452 -12.96 -1.34 7.18
C LYS A 452 -12.46 -1.58 5.76
N TYR A 453 -11.20 -1.26 5.46
CA TYR A 453 -10.62 -1.49 4.13
C TYR A 453 -10.61 -2.97 3.73
N ALA A 454 -10.37 -3.88 4.68
CA ALA A 454 -10.45 -5.32 4.45
C ALA A 454 -11.85 -5.81 4.05
N ARG A 455 -12.92 -5.19 4.55
CA ARG A 455 -14.30 -5.47 4.11
C ARG A 455 -14.53 -4.93 2.70
N GLU A 456 -14.18 -3.67 2.44
CA GLU A 456 -14.26 -3.04 1.12
C GLU A 456 -13.54 -3.88 0.05
N VAL A 457 -12.31 -4.33 0.34
CA VAL A 457 -11.50 -5.19 -0.53
C VAL A 457 -12.11 -6.58 -0.75
N VAL A 458 -12.73 -7.19 0.27
CA VAL A 458 -13.41 -8.50 0.13
C VAL A 458 -14.71 -8.36 -0.66
N GLU A 459 -15.52 -7.35 -0.39
CA GLU A 459 -16.77 -7.07 -1.12
C GLU A 459 -16.49 -6.77 -2.60
N ASP A 460 -15.51 -5.93 -2.91
CA ASP A 460 -15.12 -5.66 -4.30
C ASP A 460 -14.53 -6.91 -4.95
N SER A 461 -13.77 -7.72 -4.23
CA SER A 461 -13.27 -8.99 -4.75
C SER A 461 -14.38 -10.00 -5.06
N GLN A 462 -15.49 -9.98 -4.30
CA GLN A 462 -16.70 -10.73 -4.64
C GLN A 462 -17.37 -10.17 -5.91
N LYS A 463 -17.61 -8.85 -5.98
CA LYS A 463 -18.21 -8.18 -7.17
C LYS A 463 -17.43 -8.45 -8.46
N TRP A 464 -16.09 -8.50 -8.38
CA TRP A 464 -15.18 -8.70 -9.50
C TRP A 464 -14.77 -10.16 -9.75
N ASN A 465 -15.43 -11.14 -9.10
CA ASN A 465 -15.14 -12.58 -9.18
C ASN A 465 -13.65 -12.92 -9.01
N ARG A 466 -13.00 -12.32 -8.02
CA ARG A 466 -11.59 -12.57 -7.66
C ARG A 466 -11.51 -13.69 -6.62
N PRO A 467 -10.52 -14.59 -6.67
CA PRO A 467 -10.35 -15.62 -5.65
C PRO A 467 -10.03 -15.00 -4.29
N LEU A 468 -10.93 -15.17 -3.31
CA LEU A 468 -10.84 -14.51 -2.00
C LEU A 468 -9.74 -15.07 -1.09
N LEU A 469 -9.24 -16.28 -1.36
CA LEU A 469 -8.35 -17.02 -0.46
C LEU A 469 -7.07 -16.26 -0.05
N PRO A 470 -6.32 -15.56 -0.93
CA PRO A 470 -5.14 -14.79 -0.53
C PRO A 470 -5.50 -13.63 0.40
N ILE A 471 -6.62 -12.96 0.11
CA ILE A 471 -7.11 -11.79 0.85
C ILE A 471 -7.54 -12.22 2.26
N LEU A 472 -8.40 -13.24 2.36
CA LEU A 472 -8.83 -13.81 3.64
C LEU A 472 -7.65 -14.31 4.46
N LYS A 473 -6.68 -15.00 3.84
CA LYS A 473 -5.44 -15.41 4.52
C LYS A 473 -4.67 -14.20 5.07
N SER A 474 -4.49 -13.12 4.30
CA SER A 474 -3.79 -11.92 4.78
C SER A 474 -4.47 -11.25 5.98
N ILE A 475 -5.80 -11.30 6.04
CA ILE A 475 -6.62 -10.79 7.15
C ILE A 475 -6.50 -11.70 8.39
N GLU A 476 -6.41 -13.03 8.22
CA GLU A 476 -6.09 -13.93 9.33
C GLU A 476 -4.64 -13.77 9.82
N ASP A 477 -3.68 -13.65 8.91
CA ASP A 477 -2.27 -13.47 9.24
C ASP A 477 -2.04 -12.11 9.94
N TYR A 478 -2.86 -11.10 9.65
CA TYR A 478 -2.95 -9.85 10.43
C TYR A 478 -3.51 -10.09 11.85
N LYS A 479 -4.71 -10.69 11.96
CA LYS A 479 -5.34 -11.00 13.26
C LYS A 479 -4.47 -11.87 14.16
N ARG A 480 -3.71 -12.81 13.59
CA ARG A 480 -2.76 -13.66 14.33
C ARG A 480 -1.53 -12.87 14.82
N ARG A 481 -0.98 -11.96 14.01
CA ARG A 481 0.14 -11.08 14.42
C ARG A 481 -0.23 -10.16 15.58
N LEU A 482 -1.43 -9.56 15.56
CA LEU A 482 -1.92 -8.69 16.64
C LEU A 482 -2.67 -9.42 17.77
N GLN A 483 -2.68 -10.76 17.76
CA GLN A 483 -3.38 -11.60 18.76
C GLN A 483 -4.89 -11.31 18.91
N LEU A 484 -5.51 -10.70 17.88
CA LEU A 484 -6.93 -10.32 17.82
C LEU A 484 -7.87 -11.52 17.62
N THR A 485 -7.35 -12.66 17.16
CA THR A 485 -8.05 -13.96 17.30
C THR A 485 -7.80 -14.54 18.67
N PRO A 486 -8.85 -15.01 19.41
CA PRO A 486 -8.61 -15.84 20.58
C PRO A 486 -7.79 -17.07 20.16
N LEU A 487 -6.86 -17.51 21.01
CA LEU A 487 -6.11 -18.74 20.73
C LEU A 487 -7.12 -19.86 20.50
N LYS A 488 -7.07 -20.49 19.32
CA LYS A 488 -7.82 -21.73 19.09
C LYS A 488 -7.41 -22.69 20.21
N PRO A 489 -8.36 -23.28 20.97
CA PRO A 489 -8.01 -24.27 21.97
C PRO A 489 -7.19 -25.34 21.26
N GLN A 490 -5.97 -25.60 21.74
CA GLN A 490 -5.14 -26.67 21.21
C GLN A 490 -6.01 -27.92 21.16
N HIS A 491 -6.18 -28.51 19.97
CA HIS A 491 -7.06 -29.65 19.79
C HIS A 491 -6.69 -30.68 20.85
N ARG A 492 -7.65 -31.05 21.72
CA ARG A 492 -7.46 -32.06 22.76
C ARG A 492 -6.69 -33.21 22.12
N LEU A 493 -5.46 -33.45 22.60
CA LEU A 493 -4.51 -34.38 22.01
C LEU A 493 -5.26 -35.61 21.53
N TRP A 494 -5.20 -35.91 20.23
CA TRP A 494 -5.84 -37.07 19.66
C TRP A 494 -5.37 -38.29 20.44
N LYS A 495 -6.24 -38.82 21.31
CA LYS A 495 -5.99 -40.04 22.04
C LYS A 495 -6.03 -41.18 21.02
N SER A 496 -4.88 -41.45 20.41
CA SER A 496 -4.70 -42.60 19.56
C SER A 496 -5.01 -43.85 20.39
N ASN A 497 -5.94 -44.68 19.91
CA ASN A 497 -6.17 -46.01 20.48
C ASN A 497 -5.03 -47.00 20.15
N VAL A 498 -3.94 -46.52 19.55
CA VAL A 498 -2.65 -47.21 19.45
C VAL A 498 -1.92 -47.03 20.78
N PRO A 499 -1.56 -48.12 21.49
CA PRO A 499 -0.69 -48.04 22.66
C PRO A 499 0.68 -47.49 22.22
N ILE A 500 1.01 -46.28 22.67
CA ILE A 500 2.39 -45.80 22.63
C ILE A 500 3.09 -46.45 23.81
N GLU A 501 4.03 -47.35 23.54
CA GLU A 501 4.91 -47.89 24.58
C GLU A 501 5.70 -46.74 25.22
N SER A 502 5.31 -46.37 26.44
CA SER A 502 5.82 -45.17 27.09
C SER A 502 7.22 -45.41 27.64
N VAL A 503 8.22 -45.22 26.78
CA VAL A 503 9.63 -45.11 27.19
C VAL A 503 9.71 -44.07 28.31
N THR A 504 10.25 -44.49 29.46
CA THR A 504 10.16 -43.75 30.72
C THR A 504 11.03 -42.49 30.71
N LEU A 505 10.42 -41.34 30.40
CA LEU A 505 11.03 -40.02 30.60
C LEU A 505 10.58 -39.41 31.93
N HIS A 506 11.51 -38.74 32.61
CA HIS A 506 11.37 -38.43 34.04
C HIS A 506 10.35 -37.32 34.34
N LYS A 507 9.62 -37.54 35.43
CA LYS A 507 8.58 -36.66 35.96
C LYS A 507 9.19 -35.52 36.79
N VAL A 508 9.81 -34.55 36.13
CA VAL A 508 10.24 -33.29 36.78
C VAL A 508 9.00 -32.46 37.12
N GLY A 509 8.92 -31.95 38.34
CA GLY A 509 7.68 -31.43 38.91
C GLY A 509 7.26 -30.04 38.40
N ALA A 510 5.95 -29.84 38.26
CA ALA A 510 5.35 -28.51 38.33
C ALA A 510 5.18 -28.13 39.82
N PRO A 511 5.54 -26.92 40.25
CA PRO A 511 5.36 -26.49 41.64
C PRO A 511 3.87 -26.28 41.97
N THR A 512 3.42 -26.75 43.13
CA THR A 512 2.05 -26.53 43.62
C THR A 512 1.88 -25.12 44.18
N SER A 513 0.66 -24.59 44.07
CA SER A 513 0.28 -23.30 44.63
C SER A 513 -0.12 -23.46 46.10
N ASP A 514 0.82 -23.26 47.01
CA ASP A 514 0.58 -23.33 48.46
C ASP A 514 0.60 -21.97 49.15
N ARG A 515 -0.57 -21.33 49.11
CA ARG A 515 -1.28 -20.74 50.26
C ARG A 515 -0.42 -20.48 51.52
N ILE A 516 0.29 -19.35 51.58
CA ILE A 516 0.80 -18.81 52.86
C ILE A 516 -0.31 -18.00 53.53
N GLN A 517 -0.52 -18.22 54.82
CA GLN A 517 -1.54 -17.56 55.64
C GLN A 517 -1.01 -16.24 56.22
N SER A 518 -1.93 -15.33 56.54
CA SER A 518 -1.63 -14.08 57.25
C SER A 518 -1.32 -14.34 58.73
N THR A 519 -0.13 -13.95 59.19
CA THR A 519 0.17 -13.77 60.62
C THR A 519 0.71 -12.37 60.88
N SER A 520 0.24 -11.76 61.97
CA SER A 520 0.49 -10.37 62.35
C SER A 520 1.66 -10.19 63.31
N SER A 521 2.02 -8.92 63.56
CA SER A 521 3.00 -8.41 64.55
C SER A 521 4.49 -8.60 64.20
N GLY A 522 5.30 -7.60 64.53
CA GLY A 522 6.71 -7.50 64.16
C GLY A 522 7.17 -6.04 64.05
N THR A 523 7.50 -5.43 65.17
CA THR A 523 7.91 -4.02 65.32
C THR A 523 9.04 -3.61 64.36
N GLN A 524 8.83 -2.59 63.52
CA GLN A 524 9.92 -1.94 62.80
C GLN A 524 10.73 -1.05 63.74
N VAL A 525 12.04 -1.27 63.82
CA VAL A 525 13.00 -0.37 64.46
C VAL A 525 13.64 0.50 63.37
N PHE A 526 13.66 1.81 63.57
CA PHE A 526 14.40 2.74 62.72
C PHE A 526 15.91 2.56 62.92
N SER A 527 16.66 2.33 61.85
CA SER A 527 18.11 2.49 61.79
C SER A 527 18.44 3.65 60.86
N ALA A 528 18.97 4.74 61.41
CA ALA A 528 19.56 5.81 60.62
C ALA A 528 20.98 5.42 60.18
N SER A 529 21.38 5.87 58.99
CA SER A 529 22.77 5.85 58.53
C SER A 529 23.01 7.15 57.74
N GLU A 530 23.97 7.95 58.21
CA GLU A 530 24.27 9.25 57.62
C GLU A 530 25.02 9.15 56.29
N GLN A 531 25.10 10.26 55.56
CA GLN A 531 25.80 10.33 54.27
C GLN A 531 27.17 11.01 54.43
N ASP A 532 28.21 10.35 53.92
CA ASP A 532 29.45 10.97 53.46
C ASP A 532 29.97 10.18 52.25
N GLY A 533 30.37 10.77 51.12
CA GLY A 533 30.27 12.18 50.76
C GLY A 533 30.93 12.48 49.40
N THR A 534 30.98 13.76 49.03
CA THR A 534 31.92 14.36 48.05
C THR A 534 31.86 13.91 46.57
N ALA A 535 31.23 14.73 45.72
CA ALA A 535 31.66 14.95 44.33
C ALA A 535 31.37 16.41 43.92
N LEU A 536 32.35 17.13 43.38
CA LEU A 536 32.23 18.58 43.15
C LEU A 536 31.58 18.98 41.82
N SER A 537 30.78 20.03 41.94
CA SER A 537 30.39 21.01 40.92
C SER A 537 31.39 21.22 39.77
N ARG A 538 30.84 21.27 38.55
CA ARG A 538 31.31 22.24 37.55
C ARG A 538 30.17 22.73 36.64
N PHE A 539 29.36 23.64 37.17
CA PHE A 539 28.51 24.49 36.31
C PHE A 539 29.39 25.48 35.55
N GLN A 540 29.14 25.66 34.25
CA GLN A 540 29.69 26.79 33.49
C GLN A 540 28.56 27.40 32.65
N VAL A 541 28.14 28.60 33.04
CA VAL A 541 27.10 29.37 32.33
C VAL A 541 27.76 30.15 31.20
N SER A 542 27.19 30.06 30.00
CA SER A 542 27.46 31.01 28.92
C SER A 542 26.19 31.26 28.13
N SER A 543 25.65 32.48 28.27
CA SER A 543 24.59 33.02 27.43
C SER A 543 25.11 33.32 26.02
N CYS A 544 24.25 33.21 25.01
CA CYS A 544 24.02 34.32 24.07
C CYS A 544 22.80 34.07 23.16
N GLU A 545 22.28 35.15 22.61
CA GLU A 545 21.03 35.20 21.84
C GLU A 545 21.25 34.95 20.34
N LYS A 546 20.20 34.50 19.64
CA LYS A 546 19.72 35.16 18.41
C LYS A 546 18.35 34.64 17.95
N ALA A 547 17.45 35.58 17.64
CA ALA A 547 16.18 35.30 16.98
C ALA A 547 16.33 35.33 15.44
N PRO A 548 15.54 34.56 14.68
CA PRO A 548 15.58 34.58 13.22
C PRO A 548 14.76 35.75 12.65
N SER A 549 15.42 36.64 11.90
CA SER A 549 14.77 37.67 11.08
C SER A 549 14.27 37.10 9.75
N LYS A 550 13.06 37.50 9.31
CA LYS A 550 12.58 37.25 7.94
C LYS A 550 12.95 38.40 7.02
N VAL A 551 13.42 38.06 5.82
CA VAL A 551 12.98 38.64 4.54
C VAL A 551 12.65 37.46 3.63
#